data_AF-A0A2H5ZZZ7-F1
#
_entry.id   AF-A0A2H5ZZZ7-F1
#
_cell.length_a   1.000
_cell.length_b   1.000
_cell.length_c   1.000
_cell.angle_alpha   90.00
_cell.angle_beta   90.00
_cell.angle_gamma   90.00
#
_symmetry.space_group_name_H-M   'P 1'
#
loop_
_entity.id
_entity.type
_entity.pdbx_description
1 polymer ?
#
loop_
_entity_poly.entity_id
_entity_poly.type
_entity_poly.pdbx_seq_one_letter_code
_entity_poly.pdbx_strand_id
1 'polypeptide(L)'
;MVLAVLAILAAVIVPSVVRRVSGGAAAGLAGDLKGLSDGIAAFRQDLRRYPLELFHLSTPPGATDRDACGQLFPDPARWRGPYVNRVISRSGIQTRAGVIVDTLRRVPATLALGQVATLFIDVREVDSVVAAEVERAFDGEPLNYGAGTVRWTVGIEPGRGTLSLGIPIRGC
;
A
#
# COMPACT_ATOMS: atom_id res chain seq x y z
N MET A 1 -26.82 -13.38 -40.77
CA MET A 1 -25.35 -13.43 -40.93
C MET A 1 -24.62 -12.30 -40.20
N VAL A 2 -25.22 -11.12 -39.99
CA VAL A 2 -24.58 -10.00 -39.25
C VAL A 2 -24.37 -10.29 -37.74
N LEU A 3 -25.29 -11.03 -37.09
CA LEU A 3 -25.17 -11.38 -35.66
C LEU A 3 -23.98 -12.29 -35.32
N ALA A 4 -23.57 -13.17 -36.24
CA ALA A 4 -22.45 -14.10 -36.00
C ALA A 4 -21.09 -13.38 -36.03
N VAL A 5 -20.94 -12.36 -36.88
CA VAL A 5 -19.70 -11.56 -36.97
C VAL A 5 -19.52 -10.67 -35.75
N LEU A 6 -20.61 -10.09 -35.22
CA LEU A 6 -20.58 -9.30 -33.98
C LEU A 6 -20.20 -10.15 -32.76
N ALA A 7 -20.67 -11.40 -32.67
CA ALA A 7 -20.35 -12.30 -31.55
C ALA A 7 -18.86 -12.71 -31.54
N ILE A 8 -18.25 -12.93 -32.70
CA ILE A 8 -16.84 -13.31 -32.82
C ILE A 8 -15.92 -12.13 -32.47
N LEU A 9 -16.26 -10.91 -32.89
CA LEU A 9 -15.50 -9.71 -32.52
C LEU A 9 -15.57 -9.41 -31.02
N ALA A 10 -16.74 -9.59 -30.39
CA ALA A 10 -16.86 -9.45 -28.94
C ALA A 10 -15.96 -10.45 -28.19
N ALA A 11 -15.89 -11.71 -28.64
CA ALA A 11 -15.07 -12.74 -28.00
C ALA A 11 -13.55 -12.46 -28.03
N VAL A 12 -13.05 -11.80 -29.08
CA VAL A 12 -11.61 -11.47 -29.20
C VAL A 12 -11.25 -10.18 -28.44
N ILE A 13 -12.18 -9.23 -28.32
CA ILE A 13 -11.91 -7.94 -27.67
C ILE A 13 -11.95 -8.06 -26.14
N VAL A 14 -12.87 -8.86 -25.59
CA VAL A 14 -13.06 -9.04 -24.14
C VAL A 14 -11.77 -9.35 -23.36
N PRO A 15 -10.94 -10.35 -23.71
CA PRO A 15 -9.74 -10.67 -22.93
C PRO A 15 -8.69 -9.55 -22.94
N SER A 16 -8.62 -8.77 -24.03
CA SER A 16 -7.66 -7.67 -24.16
C SER A 16 -8.05 -6.43 -23.34
N VAL A 17 -9.34 -6.21 -23.11
CA VAL A 17 -9.85 -5.08 -22.32
C VAL A 17 -9.69 -5.36 -20.83
N VAL A 18 -9.96 -6.59 -20.39
CA VAL A 18 -9.78 -7.01 -18.98
C VAL A 18 -8.33 -6.83 -18.53
N ARG A 19 -7.34 -7.28 -19.32
CA ARG A 19 -5.92 -7.07 -19.00
C ARG A 19 -5.53 -5.59 -18.92
N ARG A 20 -6.11 -4.73 -19.77
CA ARG A 20 -5.84 -3.29 -19.77
C ARG A 20 -6.42 -2.58 -18.55
N VAL A 21 -7.63 -2.97 -18.11
CA VAL A 21 -8.27 -2.41 -16.92
C VAL A 21 -7.50 -2.82 -15.66
N SER A 22 -7.12 -4.09 -15.54
CA SER A 22 -6.29 -4.58 -14.42
C SER A 22 -4.92 -3.92 -14.41
N GLY A 23 -4.28 -3.73 -15.57
CA GLY A 23 -3.01 -3.01 -15.67
C GLY A 23 -3.10 -1.54 -15.24
N GLY A 24 -4.17 -0.83 -15.60
CA GLY A 24 -4.39 0.54 -15.14
C GLY A 24 -4.65 0.64 -13.64
N ALA A 25 -5.42 -0.29 -13.08
CA ALA A 25 -5.65 -0.37 -11.64
C ALA A 25 -4.35 -0.69 -10.87
N ALA A 26 -3.55 -1.62 -11.38
CA ALA A 26 -2.25 -1.96 -10.81
C ALA A 26 -1.24 -0.82 -10.86
N ALA A 27 -1.11 -0.14 -12.00
CA ALA A 27 -0.22 1.01 -12.13
C ALA A 27 -0.62 2.16 -11.20
N GLY A 28 -1.93 2.42 -11.06
CA GLY A 28 -2.46 3.39 -10.10
C GLY A 28 -2.14 3.01 -8.66
N LEU A 29 -2.37 1.75 -8.28
CA LEU A 29 -2.07 1.26 -6.93
C LEU A 29 -0.57 1.31 -6.64
N ALA A 30 0.28 0.91 -7.58
CA ALA A 30 1.73 0.97 -7.42
C ALA A 30 2.24 2.41 -7.24
N GLY A 31 1.68 3.36 -8.01
CA GLY A 31 1.96 4.78 -7.86
C GLY A 31 1.54 5.33 -6.50
N ASP A 32 0.33 4.97 -6.03
CA ASP A 32 -0.16 5.34 -4.71
C ASP A 32 0.71 4.78 -3.59
N LEU A 33 1.05 3.49 -3.64
CA LEU A 33 1.92 2.83 -2.66
C LEU A 33 3.33 3.45 -2.62
N LYS A 34 3.90 3.78 -3.79
CA LYS A 34 5.18 4.49 -3.86
C LYS A 34 5.09 5.88 -3.25
N GLY A 35 4.05 6.65 -3.59
CA GLY A 35 3.84 7.99 -3.02
C GLY A 35 3.67 7.97 -1.49
N LEU A 36 2.97 6.96 -0.95
CA LEU A 36 2.84 6.76 0.49
C LEU A 36 4.17 6.39 1.14
N SER A 37 4.96 5.49 0.52
CA SER A 37 6.30 5.12 1.01
C SER A 37 7.23 6.33 1.04
N ASP A 38 7.23 7.15 -0.02
CA ASP A 38 8.03 8.37 -0.10
C ASP A 38 7.58 9.39 0.97
N GLY A 39 6.26 9.53 1.19
CA GLY A 39 5.68 10.36 2.25
C GLY A 39 6.07 9.90 3.67
N ILE A 40 6.08 8.59 3.93
CA ILE A 40 6.55 8.02 5.21
C ILE A 40 8.03 8.35 5.43
N ALA A 41 8.85 8.27 4.39
CA ALA A 41 10.26 8.63 4.48
C ALA A 41 10.46 10.12 4.81
N ALA A 42 9.69 11.01 4.18
CA ALA A 42 9.71 12.44 4.47
C ALA A 42 9.23 12.75 5.90
N PHE A 43 8.11 12.14 6.32
CA PHE A 43 7.61 12.26 7.70
C PHE A 43 8.70 11.89 8.73
N ARG A 44 9.43 10.81 8.47
CA ARG A 44 10.53 10.36 9.33
C ARG A 44 11.69 11.36 9.36
N GLN A 45 12.00 12.04 8.26
CA GLN A 45 13.09 13.03 8.23
C GLN A 45 12.82 14.17 9.23
N ASP A 46 11.57 14.62 9.31
CA ASP A 46 11.17 15.76 10.15
C ASP A 46 10.94 15.37 11.61
N LEU A 47 10.12 14.34 11.85
CA LEU A 47 9.74 13.93 13.21
C LEU A 47 10.71 12.93 13.83
N ARG A 48 11.66 12.38 13.06
CA ARG A 48 12.59 11.31 13.48
C ARG A 48 11.90 10.03 13.97
N ARG A 49 10.61 9.89 13.66
CA ARG A 49 9.74 8.77 14.04
C ARG A 49 8.96 8.31 12.81
N TYR A 50 8.53 7.05 12.81
CA TYR A 50 7.64 6.51 11.78
C TYR A 50 6.18 6.67 12.23
N PRO A 51 5.26 7.07 11.35
CA PRO A 51 3.85 7.14 11.69
C PRO A 51 3.28 5.74 11.94
N LEU A 52 2.29 5.62 12.82
CA LEU A 52 1.48 4.40 12.96
C LEU A 52 0.29 4.40 12.00
N GLU A 53 -0.14 5.57 11.54
CA GLU A 53 -1.31 5.77 10.67
C GLU A 53 -0.93 6.63 9.46
N LEU A 54 -1.42 6.26 8.27
CA LEU A 54 -1.22 7.03 7.04
C LEU A 54 -1.86 8.42 7.12
N PHE A 55 -2.91 8.57 7.92
CA PHE A 55 -3.56 9.84 8.26
C PHE A 55 -2.54 10.92 8.65
N HIS A 56 -1.51 10.55 9.40
CA HIS A 56 -0.47 11.48 9.86
C HIS A 56 0.41 12.04 8.74
N LEU A 57 0.33 11.49 7.53
CA LEU A 57 1.00 12.03 6.36
C LEU A 57 0.31 13.31 5.85
N SER A 58 -1.00 13.44 6.04
CA SER A 58 -1.77 14.63 5.63
C SER A 58 -2.15 15.55 6.80
N THR A 59 -2.01 15.10 8.04
CA THR A 59 -2.41 15.84 9.23
C THR A 59 -1.35 15.67 10.32
N PRO A 60 -0.97 16.72 11.06
CA PRO A 60 0.00 16.58 12.14
C PRO A 60 -0.49 15.60 13.22
N PRO A 61 0.40 14.76 13.81
CA PRO A 61 0.04 13.94 14.95
C PRO A 61 -0.25 14.81 16.19
N GLY A 62 -1.15 14.35 17.05
CA GLY A 62 -1.39 14.94 18.37
C GLY A 62 -0.37 14.47 19.41
N ALA A 63 -0.35 15.13 20.57
CA ALA A 63 0.55 14.78 21.68
C ALA A 63 0.25 13.39 22.31
N THR A 64 -0.96 12.88 22.10
CA THR A 64 -1.40 11.55 22.57
C THR A 64 -1.25 10.47 21.50
N ASP A 65 -0.90 10.83 20.27
CA ASP A 65 -0.73 9.87 19.20
C ASP A 65 0.58 9.10 19.36
N ARG A 66 0.57 7.86 18.91
CA ARG A 66 1.72 6.95 18.99
C ARG A 66 2.38 6.79 17.63
N ASP A 67 3.70 6.65 17.65
CA ASP A 67 4.51 6.25 16.50
C ASP A 67 4.39 4.75 16.24
N ALA A 68 4.97 4.27 15.14
CA ALA A 68 5.01 2.84 14.80
C ALA A 68 5.76 1.98 15.85
N CYS A 69 6.54 2.61 16.74
CA CYS A 69 7.23 1.95 17.85
C CYS A 69 6.38 1.90 19.13
N GLY A 70 5.17 2.46 19.12
CA GLY A 70 4.25 2.53 20.26
C GLY A 70 4.56 3.66 21.26
N GLN A 71 5.51 4.54 20.95
CA GLN A 71 5.88 5.69 21.77
C GLN A 71 5.04 6.91 21.40
N LEU A 72 4.75 7.77 22.36
CA LEU A 72 4.10 9.06 22.07
C LEU A 72 5.01 9.93 21.21
N PHE A 73 4.42 10.73 20.31
CA PHE A 73 5.17 11.72 19.56
C PHE A 73 5.72 12.80 20.51
N PRO A 74 7.06 12.91 20.67
CA PRO A 74 7.64 13.81 21.66
C PRO A 74 7.56 15.28 21.25
N ASP A 75 7.47 15.56 19.95
CA ASP A 75 7.48 16.92 19.41
C ASP A 75 6.66 17.02 18.11
N PRO A 76 5.32 17.13 18.21
CA PRO A 76 4.46 17.36 17.05
C PRO A 76 4.75 18.65 16.29
N ALA A 77 5.37 19.64 16.96
CA ALA A 77 5.67 20.94 16.35
C ALA A 77 6.78 20.86 15.29
N ARG A 78 7.50 19.74 15.19
CA ARG A 78 8.45 19.46 14.10
C ARG A 78 7.81 19.06 12.79
N TRP A 79 6.51 18.77 12.77
CA TRP A 79 5.81 18.42 11.54
C TRP A 79 5.86 19.59 10.54
N ARG A 80 6.20 19.29 9.28
CA ARG A 80 6.29 20.27 8.18
C ARG A 80 5.40 19.90 6.99
N GLY A 81 4.54 18.89 7.16
CA GLY A 81 3.69 18.35 6.10
C GLY A 81 2.62 19.33 5.59
N PRO A 82 1.76 18.91 4.64
CA PRO A 82 1.51 17.51 4.22
C PRO A 82 2.64 16.83 3.46
N TYR A 83 2.87 15.53 3.70
CA TYR A 83 3.87 14.70 3.02
C TYR A 83 3.30 13.91 1.83
N VAL A 84 2.00 14.10 1.56
CA VAL A 84 1.26 13.52 0.45
C VAL A 84 0.38 14.59 -0.18
N ASN A 85 0.03 14.43 -1.45
CA ASN A 85 -0.76 15.40 -2.22
C ASN A 85 -2.29 15.22 -2.05
N ARG A 86 -2.73 14.43 -1.06
CA ARG A 86 -4.14 14.16 -0.78
C ARG A 86 -4.39 14.13 0.72
N VAL A 87 -5.60 14.49 1.14
CA VAL A 87 -6.04 14.27 2.52
C VAL A 87 -6.38 12.80 2.68
N ILE A 88 -5.83 12.17 3.72
CA ILE A 88 -6.09 10.78 4.08
C ILE A 88 -7.06 10.78 5.25
N SER A 89 -8.11 9.98 5.18
CA SER A 89 -9.02 9.76 6.31
C SER A 89 -8.61 8.51 7.09
N ARG A 90 -9.01 8.45 8.36
CA ARG A 90 -8.79 7.27 9.23
C ARG A 90 -9.50 5.99 8.75
N SER A 91 -10.42 6.11 7.79
CA SER A 91 -11.05 5.00 7.10
C SER A 91 -10.19 4.36 6.00
N GLY A 92 -9.02 4.94 5.71
CA GLY A 92 -8.14 4.50 4.63
C GLY A 92 -8.40 5.22 3.30
N ILE A 93 -7.78 4.74 2.23
CA ILE A 93 -7.86 5.33 0.89
C ILE A 93 -8.55 4.33 -0.05
N GLN A 94 -9.68 4.76 -0.61
CA GLN A 94 -10.40 3.99 -1.63
C GLN A 94 -9.67 4.12 -2.97
N THR A 95 -9.34 2.99 -3.59
CA THR A 95 -8.72 2.92 -4.91
C THR A 95 -9.56 2.04 -5.84
N ARG A 96 -9.27 2.06 -7.14
CA ARG A 96 -9.89 1.11 -8.08
C ARG A 96 -9.46 -0.34 -7.85
N ALA A 97 -8.36 -0.56 -7.14
CA ALA A 97 -7.75 -1.86 -6.92
C ALA A 97 -8.11 -2.48 -5.56
N GLY A 98 -8.71 -1.71 -4.65
CA GLY A 98 -8.98 -2.12 -3.27
C GLY A 98 -8.91 -0.94 -2.29
N VAL A 99 -8.85 -1.25 -1.00
CA VAL A 99 -8.84 -0.25 0.07
C VAL A 99 -7.50 -0.26 0.79
N ILE A 100 -6.74 0.83 0.70
CA ILE A 100 -5.51 1.01 1.48
C ILE A 100 -5.91 1.30 2.92
N VAL A 101 -5.45 0.46 3.86
CA VAL A 101 -5.73 0.58 5.29
C VAL A 101 -4.90 1.71 5.88
N ASP A 102 -5.52 2.53 6.72
CA ASP A 102 -4.85 3.65 7.39
C ASP A 102 -3.76 3.18 8.37
N THR A 103 -4.07 2.18 9.20
CA THR A 103 -3.13 1.65 10.19
C THR A 103 -2.00 0.87 9.53
N LEU A 104 -0.78 1.28 9.81
CA LEU A 104 0.44 0.62 9.37
C LEU A 104 0.77 -0.53 10.30
N ARG A 105 1.08 -1.69 9.71
CA ARG A 105 1.37 -2.91 10.47
C ARG A 105 2.87 -3.12 10.59
N ARG A 106 3.40 -3.00 11.79
CA ARG A 106 4.81 -3.30 12.07
C ARG A 106 5.03 -4.78 12.34
N VAL A 107 6.09 -5.35 11.75
CA VAL A 107 6.51 -6.74 11.96
C VAL A 107 8.03 -6.80 12.24
N PRO A 108 8.46 -7.41 13.35
CA PRO A 108 7.62 -7.88 14.46
C PRO A 108 7.00 -6.68 15.23
N ALA A 109 5.86 -6.91 15.89
CA ALA A 109 5.10 -5.85 16.56
C ALA A 109 5.86 -5.25 17.77
N THR A 110 6.66 -6.07 18.46
CA THR A 110 7.52 -5.68 19.56
C THR A 110 8.98 -5.87 19.13
N LEU A 111 9.84 -4.91 19.44
CA LEU A 111 11.29 -5.08 19.29
C LEU A 111 11.99 -4.74 20.60
N ALA A 112 13.05 -5.49 20.87
CA ALA A 112 14.13 -4.99 21.71
C ALA A 112 14.89 -3.88 20.95
N LEU A 113 15.51 -2.95 21.69
CA LEU A 113 16.28 -1.82 21.13
C LEU A 113 17.23 -2.29 20.00
N GLY A 114 17.20 -1.63 18.85
CA GLY A 114 18.18 -1.83 17.77
C GLY A 114 17.86 -2.95 16.76
N GLN A 115 16.75 -3.67 16.89
CA GLN A 115 16.33 -4.64 15.88
C GLN A 115 15.72 -3.97 14.63
N VAL A 116 15.84 -4.65 13.49
CA VAL A 116 15.20 -4.22 12.22
C VAL A 116 13.76 -4.71 12.21
N ALA A 117 12.82 -3.82 11.88
CA ALA A 117 11.43 -4.17 11.64
C ALA A 117 11.03 -3.79 10.20
N THR A 118 9.91 -4.33 9.75
CA THR A 118 9.25 -3.94 8.50
C THR A 118 7.92 -3.29 8.83
N LEU A 119 7.64 -2.14 8.24
CA LEU A 119 6.35 -1.47 8.33
C LEU A 119 5.56 -1.76 7.06
N PHE A 120 4.40 -2.39 7.20
CA PHE A 120 3.55 -2.75 6.08
C PHE A 120 2.44 -1.73 5.85
N ILE A 121 2.30 -1.29 4.61
CA ILE A 121 1.09 -0.67 4.09
C ILE A 121 0.20 -1.79 3.56
N ASP A 122 -0.94 -2.02 4.19
CA ASP A 122 -1.88 -3.09 3.81
C ASP A 122 -2.98 -2.56 2.89
N VAL A 123 -3.31 -3.31 1.84
CA VAL A 123 -4.37 -3.03 0.88
C VAL A 123 -5.31 -4.23 0.83
N ARG A 124 -6.56 -4.02 1.21
CA ARG A 124 -7.59 -5.07 1.25
C ARG A 124 -8.33 -5.19 -0.08
N GLU A 125 -8.88 -6.38 -0.31
CA GLU A 125 -9.74 -6.72 -1.45
C GLU A 125 -9.05 -6.59 -2.82
N VAL A 126 -7.72 -6.80 -2.85
CA VAL A 126 -6.93 -6.71 -4.08
C VAL A 126 -7.08 -7.99 -4.89
N ASP A 127 -7.50 -7.85 -6.14
CA ASP A 127 -7.55 -8.94 -7.12
C ASP A 127 -6.15 -9.52 -7.37
N SER A 128 -6.04 -10.85 -7.46
CA SER A 128 -4.78 -11.57 -7.64
C SER A 128 -4.02 -11.18 -8.92
N VAL A 129 -4.72 -10.78 -9.98
CA VAL A 129 -4.10 -10.27 -11.20
C VAL A 129 -3.48 -8.90 -10.95
N VAL A 130 -4.20 -8.02 -10.24
CA VAL A 130 -3.67 -6.70 -9.85
C VAL A 130 -2.48 -6.86 -8.91
N ALA A 131 -2.55 -7.78 -7.94
CA ALA A 131 -1.43 -8.07 -7.05
C ALA A 131 -0.19 -8.54 -7.80
N ALA A 132 -0.36 -9.41 -8.81
CA ALA A 132 0.75 -9.86 -9.65
C ALA A 132 1.38 -8.73 -10.47
N GLU A 133 0.58 -7.81 -11.01
CA GLU A 133 1.12 -6.65 -11.73
C GLU A 133 1.85 -5.68 -10.78
N VAL A 134 1.35 -5.49 -9.55
CA VAL A 134 2.03 -4.66 -8.54
C VAL A 134 3.35 -5.31 -8.10
N GLU A 135 3.37 -6.62 -7.85
CA GLU A 135 4.59 -7.38 -7.56
C GLU A 135 5.65 -7.14 -8.64
N ARG A 136 5.29 -7.29 -9.92
CA ARG A 136 6.21 -7.04 -11.04
C ARG A 136 6.75 -5.62 -11.06
N ALA A 137 5.92 -4.64 -10.67
CA ALA A 137 6.32 -3.25 -10.64
C ALA A 137 7.35 -2.93 -9.54
N PHE A 138 7.31 -3.66 -8.42
CA PHE A 138 8.23 -3.44 -7.28
C PHE A 138 9.41 -4.41 -7.26
N ASP A 139 9.15 -5.71 -7.37
CA ASP A 139 10.11 -6.78 -7.14
C ASP A 139 10.49 -7.54 -8.44
N GLY A 140 9.75 -7.35 -9.53
CA GLY A 140 10.06 -7.92 -10.85
C GLY A 140 9.53 -9.34 -11.06
N GLU A 141 10.23 -10.12 -11.90
CA GLU A 141 9.89 -11.52 -12.23
C GLU A 141 11.03 -12.46 -11.78
N PRO A 142 10.74 -13.71 -11.36
CA PRO A 142 9.40 -14.31 -11.22
C PRO A 142 8.65 -13.80 -9.99
N LEU A 143 7.31 -13.82 -10.03
CA LEU A 143 6.45 -13.48 -8.87
C LEU A 143 6.86 -14.26 -7.61
N ASN A 144 7.13 -13.58 -6.49
CA ASN A 144 7.53 -14.23 -5.25
C ASN A 144 7.06 -13.48 -4.00
N TYR A 145 5.80 -13.69 -3.62
CA TYR A 145 5.20 -13.12 -2.40
C TYR A 145 5.81 -13.61 -1.07
N GLY A 146 6.75 -14.56 -1.10
CA GLY A 146 7.47 -15.06 0.07
C GLY A 146 8.77 -14.30 0.37
N ALA A 147 9.27 -13.54 -0.61
CA ALA A 147 10.47 -12.71 -0.50
C ALA A 147 10.17 -11.29 -1.02
N GLY A 148 11.12 -10.37 -0.89
CA GLY A 148 10.95 -9.02 -1.45
C GLY A 148 10.12 -8.06 -0.61
N THR A 149 9.66 -7.01 -1.27
CA THR A 149 9.00 -5.83 -0.68
C THR A 149 7.49 -6.03 -0.63
N VAL A 150 6.91 -6.65 -1.65
CA VAL A 150 5.48 -6.90 -1.76
C VAL A 150 5.16 -8.30 -1.23
N ARG A 151 4.04 -8.39 -0.51
CA ARG A 151 3.47 -9.66 -0.03
C ARG A 151 2.00 -9.70 -0.42
N TRP A 152 1.51 -10.89 -0.74
CA TRP A 152 0.09 -11.09 -1.00
C TRP A 152 -0.40 -12.34 -0.30
N THR A 153 -1.52 -12.23 0.41
CA THR A 153 -2.20 -13.35 1.06
C THR A 153 -3.62 -13.43 0.58
N VAL A 154 -4.04 -14.64 0.15
CA VAL A 154 -5.41 -14.91 -0.28
C VAL A 154 -6.41 -14.60 0.84
N GLY A 155 -7.52 -13.98 0.46
CA GLY A 155 -8.64 -13.68 1.35
C GLY A 155 -9.67 -14.81 1.39
N ILE A 156 -10.83 -14.50 1.96
CA ILE A 156 -11.98 -15.42 2.01
C ILE A 156 -12.70 -15.54 0.66
N GLU A 157 -12.62 -14.52 -0.18
CA GLU A 157 -13.19 -14.53 -1.53
C GLU A 157 -12.15 -15.05 -2.54
N PRO A 158 -12.49 -16.06 -3.37
CA PRO A 158 -11.58 -16.57 -4.37
C PRO A 158 -11.03 -15.47 -5.29
N GLY A 159 -9.71 -15.44 -5.47
CA GLY A 159 -9.06 -14.48 -6.38
C GLY A 159 -8.86 -13.08 -5.80
N ARG A 160 -9.32 -12.79 -4.58
CA ARG A 160 -9.01 -11.53 -3.86
C ARG A 160 -8.21 -11.80 -2.60
N GLY A 161 -7.44 -10.80 -2.18
CA GLY A 161 -6.58 -10.93 -1.01
C GLY A 161 -6.15 -9.60 -0.40
N THR A 162 -5.20 -9.70 0.53
CA THR A 162 -4.51 -8.54 1.09
C THR A 162 -3.14 -8.44 0.46
N LEU A 163 -2.86 -7.30 -0.17
CA LEU A 163 -1.52 -6.93 -0.63
C LEU A 163 -0.85 -6.06 0.44
N SER A 164 0.40 -6.34 0.76
CA SER A 164 1.18 -5.57 1.72
C SER A 164 2.48 -5.09 1.09
N LEU A 165 2.76 -3.78 1.14
CA LEU A 165 4.07 -3.22 0.80
C LEU A 165 4.91 -3.04 2.07
N GLY A 166 6.04 -3.74 2.17
CA GLY A 166 6.95 -3.70 3.30
C GLY A 166 8.02 -2.62 3.16
N ILE A 167 8.08 -1.71 4.13
CA ILE A 167 9.09 -0.66 4.22
C ILE A 167 10.07 -1.04 5.33
N PRO A 168 11.37 -1.25 5.07
CA PRO A 168 12.33 -1.56 6.12
C PRO A 168 12.50 -0.33 7.03
N ILE A 169 12.32 -0.54 8.34
CA ILE A 169 12.47 0.51 9.34
C ILE A 169 13.57 0.15 10.34
N ARG A 170 14.30 1.19 10.77
CA ARG A 170 15.37 1.09 11.79
C ARG A 170 15.16 2.16 12.86
N GLY A 171 15.50 1.83 14.09
CA GLY A 171 15.54 2.80 15.19
C GLY A 171 14.19 3.02 15.84
N CYS A 172 13.59 1.94 16.31
CA CYS A 172 13.02 1.97 17.66
C CYS A 172 14.18 1.66 18.62
#